data_AF-A0A1C4QIC8-F1
#
_entry.id   AF-A0A1C4QIC8-F1
#
_cell.length_a   1.000
_cell.length_b   1.000
_cell.length_c   1.000
_cell.angle_alpha   90.00
_cell.angle_beta   90.00
_cell.angle_gamma   90.00
#
_symmetry.space_group_name_H-M   'P 1'
#
loop_
_entity.id
_entity.type
_entity.pdbx_description
1 polymer ?
#
loop_
_entity_poly.entity_id
_entity_poly.type
_entity_poly.pdbx_seq_one_letter_code
_entity_poly.pdbx_strand_id
1 'polypeptide(L)'
;MQQNTGHSFNRRVRILIEVPNQPDETALVEELLTAQGWPVRKATAEERAPIAFPRTGMVVDVRLRGARRGARRAAVRRVESLASRAKAPLWVRQSVLLEYPRERRTLYRVRLRHPDQGTLAARRLLRFVRQIDGSHDQGALSLAGPPDRARALSELGASRLGGRPFDAGREELTGPPDPPDDDAAPPAAWLDPETPGGLWSLALTVVTYVLGVLVCLAAGGLVLALDTPWRWLGLLPVAAAAVAGAVFVGGPPLRRPKPLPLLGSASFCALLVYIGHMLLGELGETGGSIVLRAVITPPAVLMALAVGYGVHWALVPSWFSRHASWLVPALLAPLLLLLPWFGRLLYTVYLTIGFGIPVESVPVTTYSMMYAALKPMAVAAGCALFFVGVAGWARHLYWGRIPGESSPTFLLPLSALQYIVTALLFGVLSAGYAWGDAVGAVRAGQAPPGYYGLRGVLMCVKPKEPDIPVYNGPLVTDRPVVTFGASGERVWL
;
A
#
# COMPACT_ATOMS: atom_id res chain seq x y z
N MET A 1 -11.83 28.88 -16.77
CA MET A 1 -11.20 27.68 -16.16
C MET A 1 -10.82 26.71 -17.29
N GLN A 2 -9.58 26.75 -17.76
CA GLN A 2 -9.07 25.76 -18.72
C GLN A 2 -8.90 24.43 -17.98
N GLN A 3 -9.75 23.44 -18.29
CA GLN A 3 -9.53 22.06 -17.86
C GLN A 3 -8.26 21.57 -18.54
N ASN A 4 -7.21 21.40 -17.76
CA ASN A 4 -5.97 20.78 -18.17
C ASN A 4 -6.26 19.30 -18.49
N THR A 5 -6.62 19.00 -19.73
CA THR A 5 -7.04 17.67 -20.22
C THR A 5 -5.89 16.66 -20.34
N GLY A 6 -4.69 17.02 -19.86
CA GLY A 6 -3.55 16.13 -19.66
C GLY A 6 -3.76 15.12 -18.52
N HIS A 7 -4.93 14.51 -18.40
CA HIS A 7 -5.11 13.36 -17.53
C HIS A 7 -4.27 12.21 -18.07
N SER A 8 -3.24 11.80 -17.32
CA SER A 8 -2.45 10.60 -17.62
C SER A 8 -3.37 9.38 -17.70
N PHE A 9 -3.64 8.93 -18.93
CA PHE A 9 -4.37 7.70 -19.24
C PHE A 9 -3.37 6.58 -19.53
N ASN A 10 -3.72 5.35 -19.18
CA ASN A 10 -2.87 4.18 -19.45
C ASN A 10 -3.56 3.15 -20.36
N ARG A 11 -4.83 3.38 -20.73
CA ARG A 11 -5.62 2.53 -21.64
C ARG A 11 -6.38 3.40 -22.63
N ARG A 12 -6.47 2.95 -23.88
CA ARG A 12 -7.28 3.56 -24.95
C ARG A 12 -8.20 2.48 -25.51
N VAL A 13 -9.50 2.72 -25.49
CA VAL A 13 -10.50 1.81 -26.04
C VAL A 13 -11.16 2.50 -27.21
N ARG A 14 -11.10 1.88 -28.39
CA ARG A 14 -11.81 2.33 -29.58
C ARG A 14 -13.20 1.74 -29.57
N ILE A 15 -14.22 2.58 -29.74
CA ILE A 15 -15.62 2.17 -29.75
C ILE A 15 -16.25 2.63 -31.05
N LEU A 16 -16.87 1.68 -31.76
CA LEU A 16 -17.76 1.96 -32.88
C LEU A 16 -19.17 2.18 -32.34
N ILE A 17 -19.70 3.36 -32.59
CA ILE A 17 -21.05 3.77 -32.20
C ILE A 17 -21.91 3.99 -33.44
N GLU A 18 -23.20 3.68 -33.28
CA GLU A 18 -24.24 3.93 -34.27
C GLU A 18 -25.11 5.09 -33.80
N VAL A 19 -25.34 6.06 -34.69
CA VAL A 19 -26.18 7.23 -34.46
C VAL A 19 -27.17 7.34 -35.63
N PRO A 20 -28.42 7.79 -35.44
CA PRO A 20 -29.32 8.08 -36.55
C PRO A 20 -28.66 9.00 -37.58
N ASN A 21 -28.88 8.76 -38.87
CA ASN A 21 -28.34 9.59 -39.94
C ASN A 21 -29.14 10.89 -40.10
N GLN A 22 -29.21 11.67 -39.02
CA GLN A 22 -29.78 13.01 -38.97
C GLN A 22 -28.66 13.96 -38.54
N PRO A 23 -28.46 15.09 -39.26
CA PRO A 23 -27.33 15.99 -38.99
C PRO A 23 -27.35 16.52 -37.55
N ASP A 24 -28.52 16.86 -37.04
CA ASP A 24 -28.70 17.40 -35.69
C ASP A 24 -28.29 16.40 -34.60
N GLU A 25 -28.72 15.13 -34.73
CA GLU A 25 -28.37 14.06 -33.79
C GLU A 25 -26.88 13.71 -33.85
N THR A 26 -26.29 13.71 -35.05
CA THR A 26 -24.84 13.47 -35.20
C THR A 26 -24.01 14.60 -34.59
N ALA A 27 -24.44 15.86 -34.75
CA ALA A 27 -23.77 17.02 -34.16
C ALA A 27 -23.89 17.01 -32.63
N LEU A 28 -25.08 16.71 -32.09
CA LEU A 28 -25.31 16.58 -30.65
C LEU A 28 -24.42 15.51 -30.03
N VAL A 29 -24.35 14.32 -30.63
CA VAL A 29 -23.50 13.22 -30.13
C VAL A 29 -22.02 13.60 -30.22
N GLU A 30 -21.57 14.23 -31.31
CA GLU A 30 -20.20 14.70 -31.46
C GLU A 30 -19.81 15.73 -30.40
N GLU A 31 -20.68 16.71 -30.13
CA GLU A 31 -20.49 17.73 -29.10
C GLU A 31 -20.41 17.10 -27.70
N LEU A 32 -21.34 16.20 -27.36
CA LEU A 32 -21.38 15.54 -26.05
C LEU A 32 -20.11 14.72 -25.77
N LEU A 33 -19.61 14.00 -26.78
CA LEU A 33 -18.41 13.17 -26.64
C LEU A 33 -17.14 14.03 -26.61
N THR A 34 -17.09 15.09 -27.40
CA THR A 34 -15.96 16.04 -27.42
C THR A 34 -15.88 16.83 -26.11
N ALA A 35 -17.02 17.19 -25.52
CA ALA A 35 -17.09 17.84 -24.20
C ALA A 35 -16.51 16.96 -23.07
N GLN A 36 -16.54 15.63 -23.23
CA GLN A 36 -15.85 14.70 -22.32
C GLN A 36 -14.34 14.55 -22.61
N GLY A 37 -13.83 15.26 -23.62
CA GLY A 37 -12.44 15.19 -24.07
C GLY A 37 -12.11 13.90 -24.84
N TRP A 38 -13.12 13.22 -25.40
CA TRP A 38 -12.93 12.02 -26.20
C TRP A 38 -12.89 12.39 -27.69
N PRO A 39 -11.78 12.10 -28.41
CA PRO A 39 -11.72 12.40 -29.83
C PRO A 39 -12.68 11.49 -30.59
N VAL A 40 -13.47 12.11 -31.45
CA VAL A 40 -14.46 11.46 -32.30
C VAL A 40 -14.00 11.58 -33.75
N ARG A 41 -14.21 10.53 -34.54
CA ARG A 41 -14.03 10.56 -35.99
C ARG A 41 -15.15 9.81 -36.68
N LYS A 42 -15.39 10.10 -37.95
CA LYS A 42 -16.29 9.28 -38.78
C LYS A 42 -15.70 7.87 -38.96
N ALA A 43 -16.56 6.85 -38.95
CA ALA A 43 -16.13 5.48 -39.23
C ALA A 43 -15.61 5.37 -40.67
N THR A 44 -14.55 4.59 -40.88
CA THR A 44 -14.04 4.28 -42.23
C THR A 44 -15.00 3.34 -42.97
N ALA A 45 -14.83 3.15 -44.29
CA ALA A 45 -15.71 2.29 -45.08
C ALA A 45 -15.76 0.84 -44.54
N GLU A 46 -14.61 0.30 -44.13
CA GLU A 46 -14.52 -1.04 -43.52
C GLU A 46 -15.23 -1.14 -42.17
N GLU A 47 -15.13 -0.09 -41.35
CA GLU A 47 -15.78 -0.02 -40.03
C GLU A 47 -17.30 0.23 -40.13
N ARG A 48 -17.80 0.72 -41.27
CA ARG A 48 -19.23 0.96 -41.53
C ARG A 48 -19.97 -0.28 -42.03
N ALA A 49 -19.25 -1.28 -42.57
CA ALA A 49 -19.84 -2.51 -43.07
C ALA A 49 -20.85 -3.21 -42.12
N PRO A 50 -20.68 -3.22 -40.78
CA PRO A 50 -21.62 -3.86 -39.87
C PRO A 50 -22.83 -2.99 -39.46
N ILE A 51 -22.99 -1.78 -39.99
CA ILE A 51 -24.01 -0.80 -39.54
C ILE A 51 -25.24 -0.86 -40.44
N ALA A 52 -26.42 -1.00 -39.84
CA ALA A 52 -27.69 -0.99 -40.56
C ALA A 52 -28.15 0.44 -40.89
N PHE A 53 -28.55 0.68 -42.14
CA PHE A 53 -29.23 1.91 -42.55
C PHE A 53 -30.60 2.04 -41.81
N PRO A 54 -31.05 3.23 -41.38
CA PRO A 54 -30.57 4.60 -41.67
C PRO A 54 -29.64 5.18 -40.59
N ARG A 55 -28.61 4.43 -40.15
CA ARG A 55 -27.65 4.90 -39.14
C ARG A 55 -26.29 5.19 -39.73
N THR A 56 -25.58 6.13 -39.11
CA THR A 56 -24.21 6.51 -39.44
C THR A 56 -23.26 6.04 -38.34
N GLY A 57 -22.12 5.51 -38.75
CA GLY A 57 -21.06 5.06 -37.86
C GLY A 57 -20.11 6.17 -37.46
N MET A 58 -19.89 6.31 -36.15
CA MET A 58 -18.82 7.14 -35.60
C MET A 58 -17.89 6.29 -34.74
N VAL A 59 -16.62 6.66 -34.67
CA VAL A 59 -15.61 5.99 -33.84
C VAL A 59 -15.13 6.95 -32.78
N VAL A 60 -15.17 6.48 -31.54
CA VAL A 60 -14.78 7.23 -30.35
C VAL A 60 -13.60 6.53 -29.69
N ASP A 61 -12.54 7.28 -29.41
CA ASP A 61 -11.42 6.74 -28.63
C ASP A 61 -11.53 7.17 -27.17
N VAL A 62 -12.08 6.28 -26.34
CA VAL A 62 -12.24 6.50 -24.91
C VAL A 62 -10.91 6.26 -24.18
N ARG A 63 -10.45 7.27 -23.45
CA ARG A 63 -9.22 7.23 -22.66
C ARG A 63 -9.56 6.87 -21.21
N LEU A 64 -8.99 5.78 -20.71
CA LEU A 64 -9.25 5.27 -19.37
C LEU A 64 -7.97 5.10 -18.56
N ARG A 65 -8.13 5.13 -17.24
CA ARG A 65 -7.08 4.82 -16.27
C ARG A 65 -7.50 3.63 -15.41
N GLY A 66 -6.68 2.57 -15.42
CA GLY A 66 -6.91 1.39 -14.58
C GLY A 66 -6.32 0.12 -15.17
N ALA A 67 -6.86 -1.02 -14.73
CA ALA A 67 -6.47 -2.34 -15.20
C ALA A 67 -6.85 -2.56 -16.67
N ARG A 68 -6.24 -3.57 -17.29
CA ARG A 68 -6.69 -4.05 -18.62
C ARG A 68 -8.05 -4.74 -18.51
N ARG A 69 -8.20 -5.57 -17.48
CA ARG A 69 -9.44 -6.30 -17.19
C ARG A 69 -10.55 -5.27 -16.92
N GLY A 70 -11.67 -5.41 -17.62
CA GLY A 70 -12.82 -4.53 -17.46
C GLY A 70 -12.78 -3.22 -18.24
N ALA A 71 -11.62 -2.78 -18.77
CA ALA A 71 -11.50 -1.49 -19.47
C ALA A 71 -12.48 -1.36 -20.65
N ARG A 72 -12.62 -2.41 -21.47
CA ARG A 72 -13.58 -2.43 -22.58
C ARG A 72 -15.02 -2.24 -22.09
N ARG A 73 -15.45 -3.03 -21.10
CA ARG A 73 -16.80 -2.95 -20.52
C ARG A 73 -17.05 -1.58 -19.89
N ALA A 74 -16.05 -1.03 -19.21
CA ALA A 74 -16.14 0.30 -18.59
C ALA A 74 -16.28 1.41 -19.63
N ALA A 75 -15.52 1.35 -20.73
CA ALA A 75 -15.60 2.32 -21.80
C ALA A 75 -16.98 2.34 -22.45
N VAL A 76 -17.52 1.15 -22.79
CA VAL A 76 -18.88 0.98 -23.32
C VAL A 76 -19.91 1.58 -22.37
N ARG A 77 -19.87 1.20 -21.09
CA ARG A 77 -20.81 1.72 -20.08
C ARG A 77 -20.73 3.24 -19.90
N ARG A 78 -19.55 3.84 -20.01
CA ARG A 78 -19.41 5.31 -19.91
C ARG A 78 -20.08 6.01 -21.08
N VAL A 79 -19.93 5.47 -22.29
CA VAL A 79 -20.57 6.00 -23.49
C VAL A 79 -22.09 5.80 -23.42
N GLU A 80 -22.56 4.60 -23.07
CA GLU A 80 -24.00 4.32 -22.88
C GLU A 80 -24.62 5.16 -21.77
N SER A 81 -23.93 5.37 -20.65
CA SER A 81 -24.40 6.21 -19.55
C SER A 81 -24.41 7.70 -19.89
N LEU A 82 -23.48 8.15 -20.74
CA LEU A 82 -23.52 9.52 -21.24
C LEU A 82 -24.74 9.71 -22.14
N ALA A 83 -24.96 8.79 -23.07
CA ALA A 83 -26.14 8.79 -23.94
C ALA A 83 -27.45 8.69 -23.14
N SER A 84 -27.53 7.82 -22.14
CA SER A 84 -28.73 7.67 -21.31
C SER A 84 -29.03 8.94 -20.50
N ARG A 85 -28.01 9.63 -19.99
CA ARG A 85 -28.17 10.89 -19.23
C ARG A 85 -28.55 12.06 -20.12
N ALA A 86 -27.98 12.12 -21.33
CA ALA A 86 -28.29 13.14 -22.32
C ALA A 86 -29.54 12.82 -23.16
N LYS A 87 -30.14 11.63 -22.99
CA LYS A 87 -31.22 11.08 -23.83
C LYS A 87 -30.86 11.06 -25.34
N ALA A 88 -29.56 10.92 -25.66
CA ALA A 88 -29.09 10.90 -27.04
C ALA A 88 -29.29 9.51 -27.67
N PRO A 89 -29.75 9.43 -28.93
CA PRO A 89 -29.93 8.17 -29.65
C PRO A 89 -28.57 7.62 -30.13
N LEU A 90 -27.86 6.96 -29.22
CA LEU A 90 -26.56 6.34 -29.47
C LEU A 90 -26.58 4.87 -29.05
N TRP A 91 -26.02 4.00 -29.90
CA TRP A 91 -25.82 2.59 -29.60
C TRP A 91 -24.37 2.18 -29.80
N VAL A 92 -23.84 1.34 -28.89
CA VAL A 92 -22.49 0.81 -29.02
C VAL A 92 -22.52 -0.51 -29.76
N ARG A 93 -21.85 -0.59 -30.92
CA ARG A 93 -21.83 -1.80 -31.76
C ARG A 93 -20.63 -2.69 -31.47
N GLN A 94 -19.44 -2.09 -31.45
CA GLN A 94 -18.19 -2.81 -31.26
C GLN A 94 -17.25 -2.01 -30.36
N SER A 95 -16.45 -2.70 -29.56
CA SER A 95 -15.40 -2.08 -28.77
C SER A 95 -14.12 -2.92 -28.83
N VAL A 96 -13.00 -2.25 -29.03
CA VAL A 96 -11.67 -2.87 -29.15
C VAL A 96 -10.73 -2.11 -28.22
N LEU A 97 -10.04 -2.85 -27.35
CA LEU A 97 -8.96 -2.28 -26.56
C LEU A 97 -7.76 -2.11 -27.49
N LEU A 98 -7.28 -0.88 -27.65
CA LEU A 98 -6.09 -0.61 -28.45
C LEU A 98 -4.86 -0.98 -27.63
N GLU A 99 -4.18 -2.03 -28.07
CA GLU A 99 -2.87 -2.42 -27.59
C GLU A 99 -1.86 -1.99 -28.64
N TYR A 100 -1.11 -0.94 -28.33
CA TYR A 100 0.08 -0.64 -29.09
C TYR A 100 1.12 -1.65 -28.66
N PRO A 101 1.70 -2.44 -29.58
CA PRO A 101 2.86 -3.24 -29.25
C PRO A 101 3.91 -2.26 -28.73
N ARG A 102 4.26 -2.39 -27.46
CA ARG A 102 5.41 -1.66 -26.93
C ARG A 102 6.60 -2.28 -27.62
N GLU A 103 7.19 -1.53 -28.54
CA GLU A 103 8.46 -1.90 -29.11
C GLU A 103 9.43 -2.02 -27.93
N ARG A 104 10.01 -3.21 -27.74
CA ARG A 104 10.97 -3.45 -26.66
C ARG A 104 12.09 -2.44 -26.84
N ARG A 105 12.32 -1.61 -25.83
CA ARG A 105 13.40 -0.62 -25.89
C ARG A 105 14.50 -0.98 -24.92
N THR A 106 15.70 -1.16 -25.45
CA THR A 106 16.90 -1.41 -24.66
C THR A 106 17.53 -0.09 -24.28
N LEU A 107 17.60 0.17 -22.97
CA LEU A 107 18.25 1.36 -22.42
C LEU A 107 19.75 1.11 -22.23
N TYR A 108 20.56 1.89 -22.92
CA TYR A 108 21.99 2.00 -22.71
C TYR A 108 22.30 3.31 -21.99
N ARG A 109 23.15 3.25 -20.96
CA ARG A 109 23.64 4.42 -20.24
C ARG A 109 25.10 4.65 -20.57
N VAL A 110 25.43 5.87 -20.92
CA VAL A 110 26.81 6.32 -21.13
C VAL A 110 27.35 6.75 -19.78
N ARG A 111 28.39 6.07 -19.31
CA ARG A 111 29.04 6.38 -18.04
C ARG A 111 30.48 6.82 -18.25
N LEU A 112 31.01 7.65 -17.36
CA LEU A 112 32.46 7.88 -17.35
C LEU A 112 33.19 6.58 -17.00
N ARG A 113 34.19 6.23 -17.80
CA ARG A 113 35.06 5.08 -17.57
C ARG A 113 35.77 5.22 -16.22
N HIS A 114 36.08 4.09 -15.60
CA HIS A 114 36.81 4.08 -14.36
C HIS A 114 38.20 4.73 -14.52
N PRO A 115 38.68 5.47 -13.51
CA PRO A 115 40.01 6.07 -13.57
C PRO A 115 41.07 4.96 -13.58
N ASP A 116 41.79 4.83 -14.69
CA ASP A 116 42.85 3.84 -14.88
C ASP A 116 44.19 4.26 -14.24
N GLN A 117 44.29 5.53 -13.82
CA GLN A 117 45.48 6.14 -13.22
C GLN A 117 45.27 6.46 -11.73
N GLY A 118 46.36 6.45 -10.96
CA GLY A 118 46.38 6.75 -9.52
C GLY A 118 46.34 5.51 -8.61
N THR A 119 46.43 5.74 -7.29
CA THR A 119 46.44 4.69 -6.26
C THR A 119 45.06 4.05 -6.08
N LEU A 120 45.00 2.80 -5.60
CA LEU A 120 43.74 2.06 -5.39
C LEU A 120 42.75 2.81 -4.48
N ALA A 121 43.25 3.49 -3.45
CA ALA A 121 42.44 4.29 -2.52
C ALA A 121 41.83 5.51 -3.22
N ALA A 122 42.62 6.27 -3.99
CA ALA A 122 42.14 7.41 -4.76
C ALA A 122 41.08 6.99 -5.79
N ARG A 123 41.28 5.85 -6.48
CA ARG A 123 40.28 5.28 -7.41
C ARG A 123 38.98 4.88 -6.71
N ARG A 124 39.03 4.40 -5.47
CA ARG A 124 37.83 4.06 -4.69
C ARG A 124 37.09 5.32 -4.23
N LEU A 125 37.81 6.32 -3.72
CA LEU A 125 37.23 7.59 -3.30
C LEU A 125 36.58 8.34 -4.47
N LEU A 126 37.26 8.43 -5.61
CA LEU A 126 36.72 9.10 -6.80
C LEU A 126 35.46 8.40 -7.34
N ARG A 127 35.43 7.06 -7.29
CA ARG A 127 34.22 6.29 -7.63
C ARG A 127 33.06 6.61 -6.69
N PHE A 128 33.32 6.64 -5.39
CA PHE A 128 32.31 6.95 -4.38
C PHE A 128 31.75 8.37 -4.56
N VAL A 129 32.62 9.37 -4.74
CA VAL A 129 32.22 10.77 -4.95
C VAL A 129 31.36 10.91 -6.21
N ARG A 130 31.78 10.32 -7.34
CA ARG A 130 31.00 10.36 -8.60
C ARG A 130 29.65 9.63 -8.49
N GLN A 131 29.55 8.63 -7.62
CA GLN A 131 28.31 7.89 -7.39
C GLN A 131 27.30 8.71 -6.56
N ILE A 132 27.77 9.51 -5.61
CA ILE A 132 26.93 10.40 -4.81
C ILE A 132 26.46 11.62 -5.62
N ASP A 133 27.37 12.23 -6.39
CA ASP A 133 27.11 13.46 -7.14
C ASP A 133 26.36 13.22 -8.47
N GLY A 134 26.22 11.97 -8.90
CA GLY A 134 25.53 11.64 -10.16
C GLY A 134 26.31 11.97 -11.43
N SER A 135 27.48 12.62 -11.32
CA SER A 135 28.36 13.00 -12.43
C SER A 135 28.94 11.81 -13.24
N HIS A 136 28.64 10.58 -12.84
CA HIS A 136 29.01 9.36 -13.56
C HIS A 136 28.12 9.08 -14.79
N ASP A 137 26.85 9.48 -14.78
CA ASP A 137 25.92 9.24 -15.91
C ASP A 137 25.97 10.46 -16.85
N GLN A 138 26.54 10.30 -18.06
CA GLN A 138 26.75 11.38 -19.04
C GLN A 138 25.64 11.44 -20.09
N GLY A 139 24.91 10.35 -20.30
CA GLY A 139 23.84 10.27 -21.27
C GLY A 139 23.12 8.93 -21.26
N ALA A 140 22.01 8.87 -21.99
CA ALA A 140 21.27 7.64 -22.18
C ALA A 140 20.77 7.52 -23.62
N LEU A 141 20.90 6.33 -24.21
CA LEU A 141 20.35 5.97 -25.50
C LEU A 141 19.32 4.87 -25.30
N SER A 142 18.16 5.01 -25.93
CA SER A 142 17.11 3.98 -25.91
C SER A 142 16.91 3.46 -27.32
N LEU A 143 17.35 2.22 -27.56
CA LEU A 143 17.23 1.57 -28.86
C LEU A 143 15.99 0.68 -28.93
N ALA A 144 15.34 0.65 -30.09
CA ALA A 144 14.31 -0.33 -30.39
C ALA A 144 14.92 -1.71 -30.69
N GLY A 145 14.35 -2.77 -30.11
CA GLY A 145 14.73 -4.15 -30.34
C GLY A 145 15.50 -4.80 -29.18
N PRO A 146 16.04 -6.02 -29.41
CA PRO A 146 16.89 -6.72 -28.45
C PRO A 146 18.16 -5.90 -28.14
N PRO A 147 18.90 -6.26 -27.07
CA PRO A 147 20.18 -5.62 -26.80
C PRO A 147 21.13 -5.84 -27.98
N ASP A 148 21.61 -4.73 -28.54
CA ASP A 148 22.66 -4.67 -29.55
C ASP A 148 23.61 -3.51 -29.21
N ARG A 149 24.71 -3.84 -28.54
CA ARG A 149 25.73 -2.88 -28.13
C ARG A 149 26.45 -2.26 -29.33
N ALA A 150 26.63 -3.00 -30.42
CA ALA A 150 27.31 -2.51 -31.62
C ALA A 150 26.47 -1.43 -32.30
N ARG A 151 25.17 -1.67 -32.43
CA ARG A 151 24.22 -0.65 -32.90
C ARG A 151 24.17 0.55 -31.97
N ALA A 152 24.16 0.34 -30.65
CA ALA A 152 24.17 1.44 -29.68
C ALA A 152 25.42 2.33 -29.80
N LEU A 153 26.60 1.74 -29.98
CA LEU A 153 27.84 2.47 -30.21
C LEU A 153 27.82 3.23 -31.55
N SER A 154 27.25 2.64 -32.59
CA SER A 154 27.11 3.31 -33.90
C SER A 154 26.16 4.51 -33.84
N GLU A 155 25.01 4.39 -33.19
CA GLU A 155 24.05 5.48 -33.02
C GLU A 155 24.58 6.57 -32.07
N LEU A 156 25.30 6.20 -31.00
CA LEU A 156 25.97 7.18 -30.12
C LEU A 156 27.11 7.90 -30.82
N GLY A 157 27.90 7.22 -31.65
CA GLY A 157 28.96 7.83 -32.44
C GLY A 157 28.44 8.77 -33.53
N ALA A 158 27.26 8.48 -34.08
CA ALA A 158 26.58 9.32 -35.06
C ALA A 158 25.81 10.50 -34.43
N SER A 159 25.33 10.34 -33.19
CA SER A 159 24.55 11.35 -32.49
C SER A 159 25.42 12.52 -32.00
N ARG A 160 24.91 13.74 -32.17
CA ARG A 160 25.50 14.97 -31.60
C ARG A 160 24.59 15.62 -30.55
N LEU A 161 23.66 14.85 -29.99
CA LEU A 161 22.73 15.35 -28.98
C LEU A 161 23.52 15.87 -27.76
N GLY A 162 23.39 17.16 -27.43
CA GLY A 162 24.16 17.80 -26.36
C GLY A 162 25.52 18.37 -26.77
N GLY A 163 25.85 18.39 -28.07
CA GLY A 163 27.01 19.11 -28.61
C GLY A 163 28.38 18.47 -28.38
N ARG A 164 28.44 17.31 -27.73
CA ARG A 164 29.67 16.55 -27.48
C ARG A 164 29.55 15.15 -28.07
N PRO A 165 30.49 14.70 -28.93
CA PRO A 165 30.47 13.35 -29.45
C PRO A 165 30.83 12.34 -28.35
N PHE A 166 30.30 11.13 -28.47
CA PHE A 166 30.68 10.01 -27.61
C PHE A 166 32.18 9.70 -27.76
N ASP A 167 32.90 9.65 -26.63
CA ASP A 167 34.34 9.37 -26.58
C ASP A 167 34.61 8.01 -25.92
N ALA A 168 34.87 6.99 -26.74
CA ALA A 168 35.13 5.62 -26.27
C ALA A 168 36.36 5.48 -25.35
N GLY A 169 37.27 6.47 -25.34
CA GLY A 169 38.42 6.50 -24.43
C GLY A 169 38.06 6.96 -23.02
N ARG A 170 37.03 7.81 -22.88
CA ARG A 170 36.61 8.41 -21.60
C ARG A 170 35.29 7.88 -21.08
N GLU A 171 34.46 7.33 -21.97
CA GLU A 171 33.10 6.93 -21.71
C GLU A 171 32.91 5.45 -22.01
N GLU A 172 32.19 4.77 -21.14
CA GLU A 172 31.84 3.38 -21.24
C GLU A 172 30.32 3.23 -21.37
N LEU A 173 29.90 2.45 -22.35
CA LEU A 173 28.51 2.10 -22.54
C LEU A 173 28.12 0.96 -21.59
N THR A 174 27.21 1.22 -20.66
CA THR A 174 26.64 0.24 -19.74
C THR A 174 25.21 -0.07 -20.14
N GLY A 175 24.90 -1.34 -20.40
CA GLY A 175 23.56 -1.82 -20.75
C GLY A 175 23.42 -3.31 -20.47
N PRO A 176 22.25 -3.91 -20.70
CA PRO A 176 22.12 -5.35 -20.66
C PRO A 176 23.10 -5.99 -21.67
N PRO A 177 23.70 -7.16 -21.32
CA PRO A 177 24.61 -7.85 -22.22
C PRO A 177 23.87 -8.24 -23.50
N ASP A 178 24.61 -8.25 -24.61
CA ASP A 178 24.08 -8.74 -25.89
C ASP A 178 23.61 -10.19 -25.71
N PRO A 179 22.47 -10.57 -26.31
CA PRO A 179 22.01 -11.94 -26.25
C PRO A 179 23.10 -12.84 -26.85
N PRO A 180 23.39 -14.00 -26.23
CA PRO A 180 24.28 -14.98 -26.85
C PRO A 180 23.72 -15.40 -28.22
N ASP A 181 24.61 -15.69 -29.18
CA ASP A 181 24.27 -16.12 -30.55
C ASP A 181 23.12 -17.14 -30.58
N ASP A 182 22.29 -17.02 -31.63
CA ASP A 182 20.93 -17.53 -31.93
C ASP A 182 20.40 -18.88 -31.36
N ASP A 183 21.14 -19.63 -30.56
CA ASP A 183 20.74 -20.91 -29.96
C ASP A 183 20.24 -20.80 -28.50
N ALA A 184 20.29 -19.62 -27.89
CA ALA A 184 19.76 -19.44 -26.55
C ALA A 184 18.24 -19.25 -26.59
N ALA A 185 17.51 -20.25 -26.09
CA ALA A 185 16.07 -20.18 -25.89
C ALA A 185 15.69 -18.81 -25.27
N PRO A 186 14.69 -18.10 -25.84
CA PRO A 186 14.29 -16.80 -25.32
C PRO A 186 14.03 -16.91 -23.81
N PRO A 187 14.41 -15.87 -23.01
CA PRO A 187 14.11 -15.87 -21.59
C PRO A 187 12.64 -16.23 -21.42
N ALA A 188 12.39 -17.29 -20.65
CA ALA A 188 11.14 -17.99 -20.71
C ALA A 188 9.98 -17.01 -20.49
N ALA A 189 9.10 -16.90 -21.48
CA ALA A 189 8.09 -15.83 -21.63
C ALA A 189 7.17 -15.64 -20.41
N TRP A 190 7.15 -16.60 -19.49
CA TRP A 190 6.41 -16.56 -18.25
C TRP A 190 6.98 -15.61 -17.18
N LEU A 191 8.18 -15.04 -17.31
CA LEU A 191 8.70 -14.03 -16.37
C LEU A 191 8.77 -12.62 -16.96
N ASP A 192 8.33 -12.43 -18.21
CA ASP A 192 8.30 -11.12 -18.83
C ASP A 192 7.08 -10.33 -18.33
N PRO A 193 7.27 -9.30 -17.46
CA PRO A 193 6.16 -8.51 -16.91
C PRO A 193 5.38 -7.74 -17.98
N GLU A 194 5.89 -7.68 -19.22
CA GLU A 194 5.20 -7.04 -20.33
C GLU A 194 4.17 -7.96 -21.00
N THR A 195 4.27 -9.28 -20.82
CA THR A 195 3.24 -10.22 -21.27
C THR A 195 2.10 -10.28 -20.25
N PRO A 196 0.83 -10.36 -20.69
CA PRO A 196 -0.31 -10.43 -19.79
C PRO A 196 -0.32 -11.68 -18.89
N GLY A 197 0.42 -12.73 -19.27
CA GLY A 197 0.68 -13.91 -18.42
C GLY A 197 1.79 -13.67 -17.41
N GLY A 198 2.82 -12.89 -17.75
CA GLY A 198 4.02 -12.67 -16.96
C GLY A 198 3.82 -11.93 -15.64
N LEU A 199 2.84 -11.02 -15.57
CA LEU A 199 2.48 -10.39 -14.29
C LEU A 199 1.78 -11.35 -13.33
N TRP A 200 0.95 -12.25 -13.86
CA TRP A 200 0.22 -13.23 -13.03
C TRP A 200 1.16 -14.32 -12.54
N SER A 201 2.06 -14.80 -13.39
CA SER A 201 3.13 -15.73 -12.99
C SER A 201 4.14 -15.07 -12.05
N LEU A 202 4.49 -13.79 -12.21
CA LEU A 202 5.34 -13.08 -11.25
C LEU A 202 4.63 -12.90 -9.90
N ALA A 203 3.34 -12.54 -9.92
CA ALA A 203 2.54 -12.46 -8.69
C ALA A 203 2.41 -13.84 -8.01
N LEU A 204 2.10 -14.90 -8.76
CA LEU A 204 2.09 -16.28 -8.27
C LEU A 204 3.46 -16.68 -7.73
N THR A 205 4.55 -16.32 -8.40
CA THR A 205 5.92 -16.61 -7.98
C THR A 205 6.24 -15.94 -6.65
N VAL A 206 5.90 -14.66 -6.50
CA VAL A 206 6.07 -13.94 -5.23
C VAL A 206 5.22 -14.56 -4.13
N VAL A 207 3.97 -14.92 -4.42
CA VAL A 207 3.08 -15.60 -3.46
C VAL A 207 3.65 -16.96 -3.06
N THR A 208 4.11 -17.77 -4.01
CA THR A 208 4.74 -19.08 -3.75
C THR A 208 6.02 -18.93 -2.95
N TYR A 209 6.83 -17.90 -3.22
CA TYR A 209 8.03 -17.59 -2.45
C TYR A 209 7.70 -17.21 -1.00
N VAL A 210 6.73 -16.31 -0.80
CA VAL A 210 6.25 -15.94 0.55
C VAL A 210 5.69 -17.15 1.29
N LEU A 211 4.89 -17.98 0.62
CA LEU A 211 4.35 -19.20 1.21
C LEU A 211 5.47 -20.17 1.58
N GLY A 212 6.49 -20.32 0.73
CA GLY A 212 7.69 -21.12 1.02
C GLY A 212 8.47 -20.62 2.24
N VAL A 213 8.59 -19.29 2.42
CA VAL A 213 9.17 -18.69 3.63
C VAL A 213 8.34 -19.02 4.86
N LEU A 214 7.01 -18.88 4.79
CA LEU A 214 6.10 -19.22 5.89
C LEU A 214 6.16 -20.71 6.27
N VAL A 215 6.26 -21.60 5.27
CA VAL A 215 6.41 -23.05 5.48
C VAL A 215 7.75 -23.37 6.14
N CYS A 216 8.86 -22.74 5.73
CA CYS A 216 10.17 -22.91 6.38
C CYS A 216 10.13 -22.48 7.86
N LEU A 217 9.49 -21.35 8.16
CA LEU A 217 9.34 -20.86 9.53
C LEU A 217 8.46 -21.80 10.38
N ALA A 218 7.33 -22.27 9.82
CA ALA A 218 6.43 -23.20 10.50
C ALA A 218 7.08 -24.58 10.75
N ALA A 219 7.88 -25.07 9.80
CA ALA A 219 8.61 -26.33 9.93
C ALA A 219 9.65 -26.29 11.06
N GLY A 220 10.34 -25.16 11.25
CA GLY A 220 11.24 -24.96 12.40
C GLY A 220 10.53 -25.12 13.75
N GLY A 221 9.28 -24.68 13.84
CA GLY A 221 8.43 -24.89 15.02
C GLY A 221 7.96 -26.33 15.19
N LEU A 222 7.60 -27.00 14.09
CA LEU A 222 7.14 -28.39 14.11
C LEU A 222 8.24 -29.35 14.59
N VAL A 223 9.51 -29.08 14.25
CA VAL A 223 10.67 -29.87 14.69
C VAL A 223 10.87 -29.81 16.21
N LEU A 224 10.49 -28.70 16.86
CA LEU A 224 10.51 -28.55 18.33
C LEU A 224 9.34 -29.22 19.02
N ALA A 225 8.14 -29.16 18.43
CA ALA A 225 6.92 -29.66 19.05
C ALA A 225 6.80 -31.19 19.05
N LEU A 226 7.61 -31.88 18.25
CA LEU A 226 7.56 -33.34 18.09
C LEU A 226 8.78 -34.00 18.73
N ASP A 227 8.59 -34.67 19.87
CA ASP A 227 9.61 -35.50 20.54
C ASP A 227 9.82 -36.88 19.89
N THR A 228 9.32 -37.04 18.66
CA THR A 228 9.42 -38.31 17.93
C THR A 228 10.54 -38.28 16.90
N PRO A 229 11.16 -39.43 16.57
CA PRO A 229 12.15 -39.51 15.50
C PRO A 229 11.59 -39.08 14.13
N TRP A 230 10.26 -39.09 13.98
CA TRP A 230 9.54 -38.62 12.80
C TRP A 230 9.59 -37.09 12.60
N ARG A 231 10.05 -36.31 13.57
CA ARG A 231 10.16 -34.84 13.47
C ARG A 231 10.96 -34.35 12.26
N TRP A 232 11.92 -35.14 11.80
CA TRP A 232 12.74 -34.84 10.63
C TRP A 232 11.96 -34.95 9.31
N LEU A 233 10.84 -35.68 9.27
CA LEU A 233 9.94 -35.67 8.11
C LEU A 233 9.28 -34.30 7.91
N GLY A 234 9.16 -33.49 8.97
CA GLY A 234 8.68 -32.10 8.89
C GLY A 234 9.57 -31.17 8.07
N LEU A 235 10.80 -31.61 7.70
CA LEU A 235 11.71 -30.87 6.82
C LEU A 235 11.54 -31.23 5.33
N LEU A 236 10.74 -32.24 4.97
CA LEU A 236 10.44 -32.56 3.57
C LEU A 236 9.83 -31.38 2.78
N PRO A 237 8.87 -30.60 3.33
CA PRO A 237 8.35 -29.40 2.66
C PRO A 237 9.42 -28.32 2.47
N VAL A 238 10.39 -28.23 3.39
CA VAL A 238 11.51 -27.28 3.34
C VAL A 238 12.47 -27.66 2.22
N ALA A 239 12.77 -28.95 2.06
CA ALA A 239 13.60 -29.44 0.96
C ALA A 239 12.93 -29.18 -0.40
N ALA A 240 11.61 -29.37 -0.51
CA ALA A 240 10.85 -29.02 -1.71
C ALA A 240 10.86 -27.51 -1.99
N ALA A 241 10.73 -26.67 -0.96
CA ALA A 241 10.80 -25.22 -1.07
C ALA A 241 12.21 -24.72 -1.47
N ALA A 242 13.28 -25.36 -0.97
CA ALA A 242 14.65 -25.07 -1.35
C ALA A 242 14.93 -25.41 -2.82
N VAL A 243 14.48 -26.57 -3.30
CA VAL A 243 14.58 -26.97 -4.71
C VAL A 243 13.80 -26.01 -5.61
N ALA A 244 12.58 -25.64 -5.22
CA ALA A 244 11.80 -24.63 -5.95
C ALA A 244 12.53 -23.27 -5.97
N GLY A 245 13.03 -22.80 -4.83
CA GLY A 245 13.79 -21.56 -4.70
C GLY A 245 15.08 -21.54 -5.54
N ALA A 246 15.80 -22.65 -5.62
CA ALA A 246 16.99 -22.80 -6.47
C ALA A 246 16.66 -22.65 -7.96
N VAL A 247 15.54 -23.20 -8.41
CA VAL A 247 15.03 -23.05 -9.78
C VAL A 247 14.64 -21.59 -10.06
N PHE A 248 14.15 -20.86 -9.05
CA PHE A 248 13.79 -19.44 -9.19
C PHE A 248 15.00 -18.50 -9.22
N VAL A 249 15.97 -18.68 -8.33
CA VAL A 249 17.18 -17.84 -8.27
C VAL A 249 18.16 -18.17 -9.40
N GLY A 250 18.18 -19.44 -9.85
CA GLY A 250 19.07 -19.93 -10.88
C GLY A 250 18.67 -19.60 -12.33
N GLY A 251 17.48 -19.05 -12.57
CA GLY A 251 16.93 -18.89 -13.92
C GLY A 251 16.45 -20.21 -14.53
N PRO A 252 16.03 -20.25 -15.82
CA PRO A 252 15.57 -21.48 -16.47
C PRO A 252 16.61 -22.59 -16.30
N PRO A 253 16.18 -23.88 -16.25
CA PRO A 253 17.07 -24.99 -15.96
C PRO A 253 18.16 -25.06 -17.03
N LEU A 254 19.31 -24.46 -16.72
CA LEU A 254 20.56 -24.77 -17.39
C LEU A 254 20.72 -26.29 -17.27
N ARG A 255 20.97 -26.95 -18.39
CA ARG A 255 21.14 -28.42 -18.57
C ARG A 255 22.07 -29.12 -17.56
N ARG A 256 22.69 -28.39 -16.62
CA ARG A 256 23.47 -28.89 -15.50
C ARG A 256 23.11 -28.13 -14.22
N PRO A 257 22.62 -28.79 -13.15
CA PRO A 257 22.43 -28.16 -11.86
C PRO A 257 23.81 -27.75 -11.33
N LYS A 258 24.08 -26.44 -11.27
CA LYS A 258 25.26 -25.97 -10.53
C LYS A 258 24.98 -26.19 -9.04
N PRO A 259 25.91 -26.78 -8.27
CA PRO A 259 25.68 -27.05 -6.84
C PRO A 259 25.53 -25.75 -6.03
N LEU A 260 26.13 -24.65 -6.46
CA LEU A 260 26.13 -23.35 -5.79
C LEU A 260 24.73 -22.73 -5.52
N PRO A 261 23.81 -22.61 -6.50
CA PRO A 261 22.45 -22.09 -6.25
C PRO A 261 21.60 -23.00 -5.37
N LEU A 262 21.75 -24.33 -5.51
CA LEU A 262 21.10 -25.29 -4.61
C LEU A 262 21.62 -25.12 -3.17
N LEU A 263 22.94 -25.01 -3.00
CA LEU A 263 23.57 -24.81 -1.71
C LEU A 263 23.16 -23.46 -1.08
N GLY A 264 23.11 -22.38 -1.87
CA GLY A 264 22.62 -21.08 -1.42
C GLY A 264 21.13 -21.10 -1.00
N SER A 265 20.27 -21.74 -1.78
CA SER A 265 18.84 -21.90 -1.43
C SER A 265 18.64 -22.78 -0.19
N ALA A 266 19.42 -23.86 -0.06
CA ALA A 266 19.38 -24.76 1.09
C ALA A 266 19.89 -24.07 2.35
N SER A 267 20.97 -23.29 2.26
CA SER A 267 21.47 -22.47 3.37
C SER A 267 20.45 -21.42 3.80
N PHE A 268 19.75 -20.77 2.85
CA PHE A 268 18.70 -19.81 3.18
C PHE A 268 17.48 -20.48 3.86
N CYS A 269 17.01 -21.61 3.34
CA CYS A 269 15.94 -22.39 3.95
C CYS A 269 16.34 -22.92 5.34
N ALA A 270 17.58 -23.40 5.52
CA ALA A 270 18.10 -23.85 6.81
C ALA A 270 18.17 -22.70 7.82
N LEU A 271 18.58 -21.50 7.40
CA LEU A 271 18.56 -20.31 8.24
C LEU A 271 17.12 -19.95 8.65
N LEU A 272 16.15 -20.03 7.75
CA LEU A 272 14.75 -19.76 8.07
C LEU A 272 14.14 -20.81 9.02
N VAL A 273 14.48 -22.09 8.85
CA VAL A 273 14.10 -23.15 9.79
C VAL A 273 14.74 -22.91 11.16
N TYR A 274 16.02 -22.53 11.20
CA TYR A 274 16.70 -22.18 12.45
C TYR A 274 16.06 -20.95 13.12
N ILE A 275 15.67 -19.94 12.36
CA ILE A 275 14.92 -18.79 12.88
C ILE A 275 13.56 -19.23 13.42
N GLY A 276 12.82 -20.08 12.69
CA GLY A 276 11.55 -20.67 13.14
C GLY A 276 11.72 -21.51 14.42
N HIS A 277 12.82 -22.23 14.53
CA HIS A 277 13.21 -22.99 15.71
C HIS A 277 13.49 -22.06 16.91
N MET A 278 14.33 -21.05 16.75
CA MET A 278 14.60 -20.06 17.81
C MET A 278 13.33 -19.31 18.24
N LEU A 279 12.45 -18.99 17.27
CA LEU A 279 11.17 -18.36 17.53
C LEU A 279 10.27 -19.22 18.44
N LEU A 280 10.20 -20.54 18.24
CA LEU A 280 9.43 -21.44 19.09
C LEU A 280 10.15 -21.92 20.35
N GLY A 281 11.48 -21.99 20.37
CA GLY A 281 12.26 -22.39 21.54
C GLY A 281 12.11 -21.44 22.72
N GLU A 282 11.88 -20.15 22.45
CA GLU A 282 11.61 -19.13 23.48
C GLU A 282 10.14 -19.10 23.95
N LEU A 283 9.28 -19.99 23.45
CA LEU A 283 7.90 -20.16 23.93
C LEU A 283 7.79 -20.62 25.39
N GLY A 284 8.88 -21.06 26.01
CA GLY A 284 8.87 -21.61 27.37
C GLY A 284 8.42 -20.62 28.44
N GLU A 285 8.79 -19.33 28.37
CA GLU A 285 8.48 -18.38 29.45
C GLU A 285 8.06 -16.96 29.02
N THR A 286 8.25 -16.53 27.75
CA THR A 286 7.82 -15.18 27.31
C THR A 286 7.60 -15.02 25.78
N GLY A 287 7.89 -16.04 24.96
CA GLY A 287 8.01 -15.94 23.49
C GLY A 287 6.75 -16.08 22.63
N GLY A 288 5.57 -16.34 23.20
CA GLY A 288 4.32 -16.46 22.43
C GLY A 288 3.97 -15.22 21.59
N SER A 289 4.39 -14.04 22.07
CA SER A 289 4.17 -12.79 21.34
C SER A 289 5.07 -12.64 20.11
N ILE A 290 6.27 -13.25 20.10
CA ILE A 290 7.24 -13.09 19.01
C ILE A 290 6.88 -14.01 17.84
N VAL A 291 6.48 -15.25 18.10
CA VAL A 291 5.97 -16.19 17.07
C VAL A 291 4.70 -15.65 16.43
N LEU A 292 3.75 -15.19 17.25
CA LEU A 292 2.52 -14.59 16.76
C LEU A 292 2.82 -13.36 15.90
N ARG A 293 3.78 -12.51 16.30
CA ARG A 293 4.26 -11.39 15.47
C ARG A 293 4.94 -11.89 14.20
N ALA A 294 5.79 -12.90 14.23
CA ALA A 294 6.49 -13.40 13.04
C ALA A 294 5.53 -14.04 12.02
N VAL A 295 4.42 -14.64 12.48
CA VAL A 295 3.38 -15.23 11.61
C VAL A 295 2.39 -14.17 11.12
N ILE A 296 1.99 -13.21 11.96
CA ILE A 296 1.01 -12.17 11.59
C ILE A 296 1.64 -11.01 10.82
N THR A 297 2.91 -10.68 11.08
CA THR A 297 3.56 -9.50 10.47
C THR A 297 3.67 -9.62 8.95
N PRO A 298 4.13 -10.73 8.35
CA PRO A 298 4.18 -10.86 6.89
C PRO A 298 2.82 -10.67 6.19
N PRO A 299 1.72 -11.36 6.58
CA PRO A 299 0.42 -11.12 5.97
C PRO A 299 -0.13 -9.72 6.31
N ALA A 300 0.16 -9.16 7.49
CA ALA A 300 -0.21 -7.79 7.84
C ALA A 300 0.51 -6.77 6.95
N VAL A 301 1.80 -6.96 6.66
CA VAL A 301 2.58 -6.11 5.74
C VAL A 301 2.04 -6.24 4.32
N LEU A 302 1.76 -7.45 3.84
CA LEU A 302 1.16 -7.65 2.52
C LEU A 302 -0.22 -7.00 2.42
N MET A 303 -1.04 -7.14 3.46
CA MET A 303 -2.34 -6.47 3.54
C MET A 303 -2.18 -4.94 3.56
N ALA A 304 -1.24 -4.41 4.34
CA ALA A 304 -0.95 -2.98 4.39
C ALA A 304 -0.46 -2.45 3.03
N LEU A 305 0.37 -3.21 2.31
CA LEU A 305 0.80 -2.88 0.95
C LEU A 305 -0.39 -2.92 -0.02
N ALA A 306 -1.24 -3.96 0.04
CA ALA A 306 -2.42 -4.07 -0.81
C ALA A 306 -3.42 -2.92 -0.56
N VAL A 307 -3.65 -2.57 0.71
CA VAL A 307 -4.46 -1.41 1.11
C VAL A 307 -3.81 -0.12 0.62
N GLY A 308 -2.50 0.06 0.80
CA GLY A 308 -1.75 1.23 0.36
C GLY A 308 -1.82 1.44 -1.16
N TYR A 309 -1.66 0.37 -1.94
CA TYR A 309 -1.88 0.41 -3.40
C TYR A 309 -3.33 0.74 -3.75
N GLY A 310 -4.29 0.15 -3.03
CA GLY A 310 -5.70 0.49 -3.20
C GLY A 310 -5.96 1.98 -2.95
N VAL A 311 -5.47 2.52 -1.83
CA VAL A 311 -5.59 3.93 -1.46
C VAL A 311 -4.93 4.81 -2.52
N HIS A 312 -3.76 4.43 -3.03
CA HIS A 312 -3.12 5.12 -4.15
C HIS A 312 -4.05 5.20 -5.38
N TRP A 313 -4.69 4.10 -5.78
CA TRP A 313 -5.64 4.10 -6.90
C TRP A 313 -6.95 4.86 -6.62
N ALA A 314 -7.37 4.94 -5.35
CA ALA A 314 -8.49 5.78 -4.95
C ALA A 314 -8.13 7.27 -5.05
N LEU A 315 -6.93 7.63 -4.62
CA LEU A 315 -6.46 9.01 -4.53
C LEU A 315 -5.91 9.56 -5.85
N VAL A 316 -5.37 8.75 -6.75
CA VAL A 316 -4.85 9.24 -8.03
C VAL A 316 -5.88 9.01 -9.16
N PRO A 317 -6.23 9.98 -10.04
CA PRO A 317 -6.17 11.45 -10.01
C PRO A 317 -7.47 12.01 -9.41
N SER A 318 -7.62 11.93 -8.10
CA SER A 318 -8.82 12.44 -7.41
C SER A 318 -8.77 13.95 -7.23
N TRP A 319 -9.91 14.55 -6.89
CA TRP A 319 -9.95 15.93 -6.40
C TRP A 319 -9.02 16.09 -5.20
N PHE A 320 -9.01 15.14 -4.25
CA PHE A 320 -8.17 15.20 -3.06
C PHE A 320 -6.67 15.30 -3.38
N SER A 321 -6.14 14.49 -4.31
CA SER A 321 -4.71 14.55 -4.64
C SER A 321 -4.30 15.88 -5.31
N ARG A 322 -5.20 16.50 -6.08
CA ARG A 322 -4.96 17.82 -6.68
C ARG A 322 -4.93 18.94 -5.64
N HIS A 323 -5.53 18.69 -4.49
CA HIS A 323 -5.77 19.65 -3.43
C HIS A 323 -5.05 19.28 -2.12
N ALA A 324 -4.20 18.25 -2.15
CA ALA A 324 -3.55 17.73 -0.94
C ALA A 324 -2.62 18.75 -0.27
N SER A 325 -1.95 19.60 -1.06
CA SER A 325 -1.02 20.62 -0.55
C SER A 325 -1.67 21.66 0.36
N TRP A 326 -2.97 21.93 0.22
CA TRP A 326 -3.70 22.84 1.12
C TRP A 326 -4.62 22.08 2.09
N LEU A 327 -5.20 20.94 1.68
CA LEU A 327 -6.06 20.13 2.53
C LEU A 327 -5.30 19.54 3.73
N VAL A 328 -4.07 19.04 3.54
CA VAL A 328 -3.32 18.41 4.64
C VAL A 328 -3.01 19.43 5.76
N PRO A 329 -2.47 20.62 5.47
CA PRO A 329 -2.31 21.66 6.50
C PRO A 329 -3.64 22.10 7.11
N ALA A 330 -4.70 22.28 6.30
CA ALA A 330 -6.02 22.69 6.80
C ALA A 330 -6.64 21.66 7.76
N LEU A 331 -6.37 20.37 7.56
CA LEU A 331 -6.84 19.29 8.43
C LEU A 331 -5.97 19.08 9.67
N LEU A 332 -4.74 19.58 9.69
CA LEU A 332 -3.84 19.43 10.84
C LEU A 332 -4.33 20.21 12.07
N ALA A 333 -4.80 21.44 11.88
CA ALA A 333 -5.32 22.28 12.96
C ALA A 333 -6.52 21.64 13.71
N PRO A 334 -7.61 21.19 13.05
CA PRO A 334 -8.70 20.53 13.75
C PRO A 334 -8.26 19.21 14.38
N LEU A 335 -7.31 18.47 13.78
CA LEU A 335 -6.78 17.24 14.37
C LEU A 335 -6.11 17.49 15.73
N LEU A 336 -5.34 18.57 15.85
CA LEU A 336 -4.67 18.96 17.10
C LEU A 336 -5.67 19.34 18.22
N LEU A 337 -6.88 19.78 17.86
CA LEU A 337 -7.95 20.07 18.82
C LEU A 337 -8.79 18.82 19.16
N LEU A 338 -9.05 17.98 18.16
CA LEU A 338 -9.86 16.76 18.31
C LEU A 338 -9.16 15.70 19.19
N LEU A 339 -7.84 15.54 19.05
CA LEU A 339 -7.05 14.58 19.83
C LEU A 339 -7.18 14.77 21.36
N PRO A 340 -6.89 15.94 21.94
CA PRO A 340 -7.03 16.14 23.38
C PRO A 340 -8.50 16.09 23.84
N TRP A 341 -9.45 16.55 23.02
CA TRP A 341 -10.88 16.43 23.33
C TRP A 341 -11.31 14.97 23.44
N PHE A 342 -10.91 14.14 22.47
CA PHE A 342 -11.21 12.70 22.49
C PHE A 342 -10.47 12.00 23.63
N GLY A 343 -9.21 12.38 23.91
CA GLY A 343 -8.48 11.87 25.07
C GLY A 343 -9.20 12.17 26.38
N ARG A 344 -9.70 13.39 26.55
CA ARG A 344 -10.51 13.78 27.71
C ARG A 344 -11.76 12.91 27.84
N LEU A 345 -12.47 12.62 26.75
CA LEU A 345 -13.61 11.69 26.75
C LEU A 345 -13.21 10.31 27.31
N LEU A 346 -12.05 9.76 26.90
CA LEU A 346 -11.57 8.47 27.40
C LEU A 346 -11.24 8.49 28.89
N TYR A 347 -10.66 9.58 29.41
CA TYR A 347 -10.47 9.75 30.85
C TYR A 347 -11.79 9.90 31.59
N THR A 348 -12.81 10.54 31.00
CA THR A 348 -14.14 10.62 31.61
C THR A 348 -14.76 9.25 31.77
N VAL A 349 -14.63 8.39 30.76
CA VAL A 349 -15.09 7.00 30.86
C VAL A 349 -14.30 6.24 31.93
N TYR A 350 -12.97 6.32 31.92
CA TYR A 350 -12.13 5.58 32.85
C TYR A 350 -12.26 6.06 34.31
N LEU A 351 -12.13 7.36 34.58
CA LEU A 351 -12.12 7.94 35.92
C LEU A 351 -13.53 8.21 36.44
N THR A 352 -14.34 8.94 35.69
CA THR A 352 -15.63 9.45 36.19
C THR A 352 -16.71 8.37 36.16
N ILE A 353 -16.85 7.64 35.06
CA ILE A 353 -17.83 6.56 34.98
C ILE A 353 -17.33 5.32 35.75
N GLY A 354 -16.04 4.98 35.60
CA GLY A 354 -15.47 3.78 36.24
C GLY A 354 -15.22 3.92 37.75
N PHE A 355 -14.56 4.99 38.18
CA PHE A 355 -14.15 5.19 39.59
C PHE A 355 -14.96 6.27 40.33
N GLY A 356 -15.88 6.98 39.67
CA GLY A 356 -16.59 8.11 40.26
C GLY A 356 -15.72 9.36 40.46
N ILE A 357 -14.50 9.39 39.90
CA ILE A 357 -13.54 10.49 40.08
C ILE A 357 -13.71 11.51 38.95
N PRO A 358 -14.04 12.78 39.22
CA PRO A 358 -14.16 13.80 38.19
C PRO A 358 -12.83 13.99 37.44
N VAL A 359 -12.80 13.99 36.10
CA VAL A 359 -11.53 14.12 35.36
C VAL A 359 -10.74 15.38 35.72
N GLU A 360 -11.44 16.47 36.04
CA GLU A 360 -10.84 17.76 36.40
C GLU A 360 -10.07 17.72 37.73
N SER A 361 -10.33 16.70 38.56
CA SER A 361 -9.59 16.47 39.82
C SER A 361 -8.18 15.94 39.59
N VAL A 362 -7.93 15.26 38.47
CA VAL A 362 -6.68 14.57 38.23
C VAL A 362 -5.81 15.40 37.30
N PRO A 363 -4.58 15.78 37.71
CA PRO A 363 -3.67 16.54 36.86
C PRO A 363 -3.11 15.64 35.75
N VAL A 364 -3.88 15.47 34.68
CA VAL A 364 -3.48 14.72 33.49
C VAL A 364 -2.88 15.69 32.47
N THR A 365 -1.69 15.39 31.98
CA THR A 365 -1.04 16.21 30.96
C THR A 365 -1.74 16.06 29.60
N THR A 366 -1.77 17.13 28.81
CA THR A 366 -2.31 17.11 27.43
C THR A 366 -1.66 16.03 26.58
N TYR A 367 -0.37 15.77 26.77
CA TYR A 367 0.36 14.71 26.08
C TYR A 367 -0.25 13.32 26.36
N SER A 368 -0.62 13.04 27.61
CA SER A 368 -1.24 11.76 27.98
C SER A 368 -2.63 11.60 27.37
N MET A 369 -3.40 12.70 27.31
CA MET A 369 -4.70 12.72 26.60
C MET A 369 -4.54 12.44 25.11
N MET A 370 -3.58 13.09 24.44
CA MET A 370 -3.30 12.84 23.03
C MET A 370 -2.85 11.40 22.79
N TYR A 371 -2.00 10.85 23.66
CA TYR A 371 -1.50 9.49 23.56
C TYR A 371 -2.61 8.45 23.75
N ALA A 372 -3.51 8.65 24.73
CA ALA A 372 -4.68 7.80 24.94
C ALA A 372 -5.62 7.79 23.72
N ALA A 373 -5.80 8.95 23.08
CA ALA A 373 -6.62 9.10 21.87
C ALA A 373 -5.98 8.47 20.61
N LEU A 374 -4.65 8.50 20.51
CA LEU A 374 -3.94 8.10 19.30
C LEU A 374 -4.21 6.64 18.90
N LYS A 375 -4.25 5.72 19.87
CA LYS A 375 -4.45 4.29 19.60
C LYS A 375 -5.80 3.98 18.93
N PRO A 376 -6.96 4.33 19.51
CA PRO A 376 -8.26 4.09 18.87
C PRO A 376 -8.43 4.88 17.56
N MET A 377 -7.89 6.10 17.48
CA MET A 377 -7.92 6.89 16.23
C MET A 377 -7.08 6.25 15.12
N ALA A 378 -5.92 5.65 15.45
CA ALA A 378 -5.06 4.95 14.50
C ALA A 378 -5.72 3.65 14.00
N VAL A 379 -6.38 2.90 14.89
CA VAL A 379 -7.16 1.71 14.50
C VAL A 379 -8.30 2.11 13.57
N ALA A 380 -9.07 3.14 13.93
CA ALA A 380 -10.14 3.67 13.10
C ALA A 380 -9.63 4.16 11.74
N ALA A 381 -8.46 4.82 11.70
CA ALA A 381 -7.81 5.25 10.46
C ALA A 381 -7.44 4.04 9.60
N GLY A 382 -6.86 3.00 10.18
CA GLY A 382 -6.55 1.75 9.50
C GLY A 382 -7.78 1.10 8.87
N CYS A 383 -8.89 1.01 9.61
CA CYS A 383 -10.17 0.51 9.09
C CYS A 383 -10.71 1.38 7.95
N ALA A 384 -10.70 2.70 8.10
CA ALA A 384 -11.16 3.62 7.05
C ALA A 384 -10.30 3.49 5.78
N LEU A 385 -8.97 3.45 5.93
CA LEU A 385 -8.02 3.24 4.84
C LEU A 385 -8.24 1.89 4.14
N PHE A 386 -8.59 0.84 4.87
CA PHE A 386 -8.95 -0.45 4.27
C PHE A 386 -10.12 -0.31 3.29
N PHE A 387 -11.23 0.32 3.72
CA PHE A 387 -12.39 0.53 2.83
C PHE A 387 -12.06 1.45 1.65
N VAL A 388 -11.30 2.52 1.87
CA VAL A 388 -10.79 3.39 0.79
C VAL A 388 -9.90 2.58 -0.17
N GLY A 389 -9.08 1.68 0.35
CA GLY A 389 -8.24 0.78 -0.42
C GLY A 389 -9.05 -0.15 -1.31
N VAL A 390 -10.05 -0.82 -0.73
CA VAL A 390 -11.00 -1.68 -1.48
C VAL A 390 -11.72 -0.88 -2.57
N ALA A 391 -12.18 0.33 -2.27
CA ALA A 391 -12.80 1.22 -3.25
C ALA A 391 -11.84 1.60 -4.38
N GLY A 392 -10.57 1.86 -4.06
CA GLY A 392 -9.54 2.14 -5.06
C GLY A 392 -9.24 0.95 -5.96
N TRP A 393 -9.21 -0.26 -5.40
CA TRP A 393 -9.13 -1.50 -6.19
C TRP A 393 -10.36 -1.70 -7.07
N ALA A 394 -11.55 -1.46 -6.56
CA ALA A 394 -12.78 -1.54 -7.33
C ALA A 394 -12.77 -0.53 -8.50
N ARG A 395 -12.33 0.70 -8.25
CA ARG A 395 -12.13 1.73 -9.28
C ARG A 395 -11.08 1.30 -10.31
N HIS A 396 -9.95 0.75 -9.87
CA HIS A 396 -8.87 0.30 -10.74
C HIS A 396 -9.29 -0.87 -11.65
N LEU A 397 -10.06 -1.82 -11.12
CA LEU A 397 -10.54 -3.01 -11.83
C LEU A 397 -11.87 -2.79 -12.56
N TYR A 398 -12.47 -1.60 -12.44
CA TYR A 398 -13.81 -1.29 -12.92
C TYR A 398 -14.89 -2.24 -12.37
N TRP A 399 -14.76 -2.65 -11.11
CA TRP A 399 -15.79 -3.42 -10.40
C TRP A 399 -17.02 -2.55 -10.08
N GLY A 400 -18.20 -3.07 -10.40
CA GLY A 400 -19.49 -2.43 -10.10
C GLY A 400 -20.23 -1.85 -11.32
N ARG A 401 -21.52 -1.58 -11.14
CA ARG A 401 -22.43 -0.98 -12.14
C ARG A 401 -22.37 0.56 -12.18
N ILE A 402 -21.55 1.20 -11.36
CA ILE A 402 -21.72 2.62 -11.06
C ILE A 402 -21.24 3.48 -12.24
N PRO A 403 -22.17 4.08 -13.00
CA PRO A 403 -21.84 4.98 -14.08
C PRO A 403 -21.54 6.36 -13.48
N GLY A 404 -20.43 6.97 -13.90
CA GLY A 404 -20.06 8.32 -13.48
C GLY A 404 -18.97 8.34 -12.43
N GLU A 405 -18.17 9.40 -12.51
CA GLU A 405 -17.01 9.67 -11.66
C GLU A 405 -17.36 9.92 -10.17
N SER A 406 -18.62 9.70 -9.78
CA SER A 406 -19.23 9.97 -8.46
C SER A 406 -19.22 8.77 -7.50
N SER A 407 -18.74 7.59 -7.90
CA SER A 407 -18.52 6.47 -6.97
C SER A 407 -17.70 6.82 -5.71
N PRO A 408 -16.71 7.73 -5.70
CA PRO A 408 -16.02 8.12 -4.47
C PRO A 408 -16.86 9.06 -3.57
N THR A 409 -17.94 9.69 -4.06
CA THR A 409 -18.66 10.72 -3.31
C THR A 409 -19.47 10.14 -2.14
N PHE A 410 -20.07 8.95 -2.28
CA PHE A 410 -20.81 8.31 -1.17
C PHE A 410 -19.91 7.48 -0.24
N LEU A 411 -18.79 6.99 -0.75
CA LEU A 411 -17.83 6.24 0.06
C LEU A 411 -17.12 7.12 1.08
N LEU A 412 -16.92 8.40 0.77
CA LEU A 412 -16.25 9.34 1.67
C LEU A 412 -17.06 9.60 2.95
N PRO A 413 -18.34 10.00 2.94
CA PRO A 413 -19.13 10.16 4.16
C PRO A 413 -19.33 8.83 4.89
N LEU A 414 -19.46 7.70 4.18
CA LEU A 414 -19.55 6.39 4.81
C LEU A 414 -18.25 6.01 5.54
N SER A 415 -17.09 6.28 4.92
CA SER A 415 -15.78 6.04 5.54
C SER A 415 -15.53 6.96 6.74
N ALA A 416 -16.00 8.21 6.66
CA ALA A 416 -15.93 9.16 7.77
C ALA A 416 -16.83 8.72 8.94
N LEU A 417 -18.06 8.28 8.65
CA LEU A 417 -18.97 7.72 9.65
C LEU A 417 -18.36 6.47 10.29
N GLN A 418 -17.84 5.54 9.48
CA GLN A 418 -17.15 4.35 9.95
C GLN A 418 -15.98 4.71 10.86
N TYR A 419 -15.17 5.71 10.49
CA TYR A 419 -14.05 6.19 11.30
C TYR A 419 -14.54 6.67 12.67
N ILE A 420 -15.56 7.54 12.70
CA ILE A 420 -16.11 8.10 13.94
C ILE A 420 -16.64 6.99 14.85
N VAL A 421 -17.46 6.08 14.30
CA VAL A 421 -18.05 4.97 15.05
C VAL A 421 -16.96 4.03 15.57
N THR A 422 -15.98 3.69 14.74
CA THR A 422 -14.87 2.79 15.14
C THR A 422 -14.02 3.44 16.23
N ALA A 423 -13.66 4.72 16.08
CA ALA A 423 -12.87 5.44 17.07
C ALA A 423 -13.59 5.50 18.42
N LEU A 424 -14.87 5.90 18.43
CA LEU A 424 -15.70 5.94 19.64
C LEU A 424 -15.85 4.57 20.28
N LEU A 425 -16.24 3.55 19.50
CA LEU A 425 -16.46 2.20 20.02
C LEU A 425 -15.19 1.60 20.62
N PHE A 426 -14.08 1.60 19.88
CA PHE A 426 -12.81 1.06 20.38
C PHE A 426 -12.24 1.89 21.53
N GLY A 427 -12.40 3.22 21.50
CA GLY A 427 -11.98 4.10 22.57
C GLY A 427 -12.72 3.80 23.88
N VAL A 428 -14.05 3.84 23.85
CA VAL A 428 -14.90 3.60 25.03
C VAL A 428 -14.72 2.18 25.56
N LEU A 429 -14.70 1.17 24.68
CA LEU A 429 -14.45 -0.22 25.10
C LEU A 429 -13.07 -0.38 25.71
N SER A 430 -12.02 0.20 25.11
CA SER A 430 -10.66 0.11 25.66
C SER A 430 -10.54 0.78 27.03
N ALA A 431 -11.21 1.92 27.24
CA ALA A 431 -11.26 2.58 28.54
C ALA A 431 -12.04 1.75 29.57
N GLY A 432 -13.16 1.16 29.17
CA GLY A 432 -13.96 0.27 30.00
C GLY A 432 -13.23 -1.01 30.42
N TYR A 433 -12.52 -1.66 29.48
CA TYR A 433 -11.68 -2.82 29.80
C TYR A 433 -10.54 -2.46 30.73
N ALA A 434 -9.83 -1.34 30.49
CA ALA A 434 -8.76 -0.91 31.36
C ALA A 434 -9.25 -0.64 32.79
N TRP A 435 -10.45 -0.07 32.94
CA TRP A 435 -11.09 0.11 34.25
C TRP A 435 -11.40 -1.23 34.89
N GLY A 436 -12.03 -2.16 34.16
CA GLY A 436 -12.34 -3.50 34.64
C GLY A 436 -11.09 -4.27 35.10
N ASP A 437 -10.01 -4.21 34.34
CA ASP A 437 -8.72 -4.82 34.67
C ASP A 437 -8.10 -4.19 35.93
N ALA A 438 -8.18 -2.86 36.08
CA ALA A 438 -7.71 -2.17 37.27
C ALA A 438 -8.50 -2.56 38.52
N VAL A 439 -9.83 -2.62 38.44
CA VAL A 439 -10.67 -3.09 39.55
C VAL A 439 -10.39 -4.56 39.87
N GLY A 440 -10.23 -5.41 38.86
CA GLY A 440 -9.88 -6.82 39.01
C GLY A 440 -8.55 -7.01 39.72
N ALA A 441 -7.51 -6.29 39.32
CA ALA A 441 -6.19 -6.31 39.94
C ALA A 441 -6.25 -5.88 41.42
N VAL A 442 -6.96 -4.78 41.71
CA VAL A 442 -7.14 -4.29 43.09
C VAL A 442 -7.85 -5.34 43.96
N ARG A 443 -8.91 -5.98 43.45
CA ARG A 443 -9.61 -7.07 44.16
C ARG A 443 -8.72 -8.29 44.41
N ALA A 444 -7.75 -8.54 43.55
CA ALA A 444 -6.76 -9.59 43.70
C ALA A 444 -5.57 -9.20 44.60
N GLY A 445 -5.57 -8.01 45.20
CA GLY A 445 -4.46 -7.50 46.01
C GLY A 445 -3.21 -7.13 45.20
N GLN A 446 -3.36 -6.95 43.88
CA GLN A 446 -2.29 -6.57 42.97
C GLN A 446 -2.36 -5.09 42.63
N ALA A 447 -1.21 -4.47 42.39
CA ALA A 447 -1.17 -3.08 41.93
C ALA A 447 -1.90 -2.97 40.58
N PRO A 448 -2.85 -2.03 40.43
CA PRO A 448 -3.58 -1.88 39.17
C PRO A 448 -2.64 -1.44 38.04
N PRO A 449 -2.86 -1.93 36.81
CA PRO A 449 -2.11 -1.49 35.64
C PRO A 449 -2.26 0.02 35.42
N GLY A 450 -1.20 0.65 34.95
CA GLY A 450 -1.25 2.07 34.60
C GLY A 450 -2.16 2.34 33.39
N TYR A 451 -2.82 3.49 33.41
CA TYR A 451 -3.67 3.94 32.30
C TYR A 451 -3.15 5.26 31.74
N TYR A 452 -2.39 5.17 30.64
CA TYR A 452 -1.84 6.29 29.86
C TYR A 452 -1.37 7.47 30.75
N GLY A 453 -0.23 7.35 31.42
CA GLY A 453 0.27 8.43 32.29
C GLY A 453 -0.32 8.46 33.71
N LEU A 454 -1.37 7.67 33.99
CA LEU A 454 -1.78 7.35 35.35
C LEU A 454 -1.11 6.07 35.84
N ARG A 455 -0.69 6.06 37.10
CA ARG A 455 -0.20 4.88 37.81
C ARG A 455 -1.01 4.72 39.08
N GLY A 456 -1.71 3.60 39.22
CA GLY A 456 -2.39 3.28 40.47
C GLY A 456 -1.44 2.52 41.39
N VAL A 457 -1.58 2.76 42.68
CA VAL A 457 -0.81 2.09 43.74
C VAL A 457 -1.80 1.62 44.79
N LEU A 458 -1.63 0.40 45.29
CA LEU A 458 -2.37 -0.07 46.46
C LEU A 458 -1.74 0.53 47.71
N MET A 459 -2.56 1.19 48.53
CA MET A 459 -2.13 1.78 49.79
C MET A 459 -3.05 1.30 50.90
N CYS A 460 -2.47 0.86 52.01
CA CYS A 460 -3.22 0.61 53.22
C CYS A 460 -3.49 1.97 53.90
N VAL A 461 -4.76 2.33 54.03
CA VAL A 461 -5.17 3.52 54.76
C VAL A 461 -5.61 3.14 56.17
N LYS A 462 -5.07 3.82 57.17
CA LYS A 462 -5.54 3.70 58.55
C LYS A 462 -6.60 4.77 58.81
N PRO A 463 -7.83 4.41 59.22
CA PRO A 463 -8.82 5.39 59.62
C PRO A 463 -8.25 6.30 60.72
N LYS A 464 -8.38 7.62 60.55
CA LYS A 464 -8.16 8.58 61.62
C LYS A 464 -9.48 8.87 62.33
N GLU A 465 -9.38 9.47 63.52
CA GLU A 465 -10.53 9.88 64.33
C GLU A 465 -11.49 10.80 63.55
N PRO A 466 -12.80 10.79 63.89
CA PRO A 466 -13.84 11.51 63.15
C PRO A 466 -13.67 13.05 63.17
N ASP A 467 -12.89 13.59 64.11
CA ASP A 467 -12.73 15.03 64.32
C ASP A 467 -11.55 15.59 63.51
N ILE A 468 -11.71 15.66 62.19
CA ILE A 468 -10.72 16.29 61.30
C ILE A 468 -11.17 17.73 60.99
N PRO A 469 -10.33 18.77 61.21
CA PRO A 469 -10.68 20.14 60.88
C PRO A 469 -10.86 20.29 59.36
N VAL A 470 -12.08 20.59 58.92
CA VAL A 470 -12.40 20.89 57.52
C VAL A 470 -12.42 22.40 57.32
N TYR A 471 -11.56 22.89 56.44
CA TYR A 471 -11.61 24.27 55.98
C TYR A 471 -12.60 24.36 54.80
N ASN A 472 -13.57 25.28 54.87
CA ASN A 472 -14.56 25.58 53.83
C ASN A 472 -15.61 24.50 53.52
N GLY A 473 -16.33 23.99 54.52
CA GLY A 473 -17.60 23.27 54.30
C GLY A 473 -17.93 22.22 55.35
N PRO A 474 -19.15 21.66 55.34
CA PRO A 474 -19.51 20.54 56.20
C PRO A 474 -18.75 19.27 55.79
N LEU A 475 -18.21 18.56 56.79
CA LEU A 475 -17.62 17.24 56.58
C LEU A 475 -18.71 16.26 56.14
N VAL A 476 -18.45 15.49 55.10
CA VAL A 476 -19.34 14.42 54.63
C VAL A 476 -19.32 13.29 55.66
N THR A 477 -20.47 13.04 56.31
CA THR A 477 -20.60 12.08 57.42
C THR A 477 -21.18 10.72 57.02
N ASP A 478 -21.75 10.61 55.82
CA ASP A 478 -22.42 9.41 55.31
C ASP A 478 -21.48 8.43 54.58
N ARG A 479 -20.22 8.81 54.35
CA ARG A 479 -19.23 7.95 53.69
C ARG A 479 -17.79 8.22 54.16
N PRO A 480 -16.91 7.21 54.14
CA PRO A 480 -15.50 7.39 54.44
C PRO A 480 -14.82 8.31 53.41
N VAL A 481 -14.03 9.27 53.89
CA VAL A 481 -13.28 10.23 53.06
C VAL A 481 -11.78 10.02 53.23
N VAL A 482 -11.02 10.21 52.14
CA VAL A 482 -9.56 10.05 52.12
C VAL A 482 -8.90 11.41 51.87
N THR A 483 -8.05 11.84 52.80
CA THR A 483 -7.32 13.11 52.73
C THR A 483 -5.89 12.90 52.23
N PHE A 484 -5.39 13.77 51.36
CA PHE A 484 -4.02 13.69 50.82
C PHE A 484 -3.19 14.94 51.18
N GLY A 485 -1.99 14.78 51.74
CA GLY A 485 -1.03 15.86 52.02
C GLY A 485 -0.17 15.64 53.28
N ALA A 486 0.98 16.31 53.39
CA ALA A 486 1.86 16.26 54.57
C ALA A 486 1.21 16.90 55.83
N SER A 487 0.22 17.76 55.65
CA SER A 487 -0.55 18.43 56.71
C SER A 487 -2.05 18.08 56.74
N GLY A 488 -2.56 17.22 55.84
CA GLY A 488 -3.99 16.85 55.81
C GLY A 488 -4.95 17.89 55.22
N GLU A 489 -4.45 18.97 54.61
CA GLU A 489 -5.24 20.14 54.17
C GLU A 489 -6.08 19.97 52.89
N ARG A 490 -6.03 18.81 52.21
CA ARG A 490 -6.84 18.56 51.01
C ARG A 490 -7.70 17.31 51.20
N VAL A 491 -8.95 17.53 51.58
CA VAL A 491 -10.01 16.52 51.53
C VAL A 491 -10.48 16.41 50.08
N TRP A 492 -10.33 15.24 49.47
CA TRP A 492 -11.01 14.94 48.21
C TRP A 492 -12.34 14.28 48.56
N LEU A 493 -13.45 14.97 48.24
CA LEU A 493 -14.83 14.52 48.45
C LEU A 493 -15.39 13.76 47.25
#